data_AF-A0A2E0A0K5-F1
#
_entry.id   AF-A0A2E0A0K5-F1
#
_cell.length_a   1.000
_cell.length_b   1.000
_cell.length_c   1.000
_cell.angle_alpha   90.00
_cell.angle_beta   90.00
_cell.angle_gamma   90.00
#
_symmetry.space_group_name_H-M   'P 1'
#
loop_
_entity.id
_entity.type
_entity.pdbx_description
1 polymer ?
#
loop_
_entity_poly.entity_id
_entity_poly.type
_entity_poly.pdbx_seq_one_letter_code
_entity_poly.pdbx_strand_id
1 'polypeptide(L)'
;MNPVMPQPQAALPLADIVQPDPVGLWPLAPGWWLLIILTLALLVAAVMLLRQLLKIRRLRRQALALIDAARDRYEAGGDASNYCSEINQALKRYWRFYNADPAIVTSDGDAWIALLNRQCSSIIFHERIADSLAQGPYRKIARLNVEVIDQAARDWLSKAPVRKLRSSLHA
;
A
#
# COMPACT_ATOMS: atom_id res chain seq x y z
N MET A 1 -47.19 -78.69 65.30
CA MET A 1 -46.12 -77.67 65.20
C MET A 1 -45.36 -77.93 63.90
N ASN A 2 -45.44 -77.01 62.94
CA ASN A 2 -44.50 -76.92 61.83
C ASN A 2 -44.20 -75.42 61.60
N PRO A 3 -42.94 -75.07 61.26
CA PRO A 3 -42.36 -73.74 61.48
C PRO A 3 -42.79 -72.69 60.45
N VAL A 4 -42.89 -71.43 60.90
CA VAL A 4 -42.99 -70.24 60.04
C VAL A 4 -41.65 -70.07 59.33
N MET A 5 -41.62 -70.21 58.01
CA MET A 5 -40.46 -69.87 57.18
C MET A 5 -40.38 -68.35 56.99
N PRO A 6 -39.20 -67.73 57.14
CA PRO A 6 -39.04 -66.30 56.89
C PRO A 6 -39.30 -66.00 55.41
N GLN A 7 -40.27 -65.11 55.13
CA GLN A 7 -40.53 -64.59 53.80
C GLN A 7 -39.28 -63.82 53.33
N PRO A 8 -38.74 -64.11 52.12
CA PRO A 8 -37.59 -63.40 51.60
C PRO A 8 -37.97 -61.93 51.38
N GLN A 9 -37.17 -61.02 51.94
CA GLN A 9 -37.29 -59.59 51.71
C GLN A 9 -37.23 -59.34 50.21
N ALA A 10 -38.33 -58.84 49.64
CA ALA A 10 -38.41 -58.46 48.23
C ALA A 10 -37.34 -57.40 47.96
N ALA A 11 -36.22 -57.82 47.37
CA ALA A 11 -35.20 -56.92 46.87
C ALA A 11 -35.86 -56.03 45.82
N LEU A 12 -35.93 -54.74 46.09
CA LEU A 12 -36.44 -53.73 45.17
C LEU A 12 -35.71 -53.90 43.83
N PRO A 13 -36.44 -53.98 42.69
CA PRO A 13 -35.81 -54.09 41.39
C PRO A 13 -35.01 -52.81 41.15
N LEU A 14 -33.68 -52.94 41.19
CA LEU A 14 -32.76 -51.85 40.93
C LEU A 14 -32.94 -51.46 39.46
N ALA A 15 -33.55 -50.31 39.21
CA ALA A 15 -33.66 -49.79 37.86
C ALA A 15 -32.24 -49.55 37.31
N ASP A 16 -31.91 -50.21 36.21
CA ASP A 16 -30.66 -50.01 35.49
C ASP A 16 -30.43 -48.52 35.27
N ILE A 17 -29.28 -48.03 35.74
CA ILE A 17 -28.85 -46.66 35.53
C ILE A 17 -28.62 -46.50 34.02
N VAL A 18 -29.53 -45.80 33.35
CA VAL A 18 -29.34 -45.38 31.97
C VAL A 18 -28.16 -44.42 31.94
N GLN A 19 -27.01 -44.92 31.52
CA GLN A 19 -25.82 -44.11 31.29
C GLN A 19 -26.13 -43.17 30.12
N PRO A 20 -26.09 -41.84 30.28
CA PRO A 20 -26.38 -40.94 29.18
C PRO A 20 -25.32 -41.17 28.10
N ASP A 21 -25.78 -41.30 26.86
CA ASP A 21 -24.90 -41.38 25.70
C ASP A 21 -23.84 -40.27 25.79
N PRO A 22 -22.57 -40.57 25.49
CA PRO A 22 -21.51 -39.57 25.54
C PRO A 22 -21.95 -38.41 24.65
N VAL A 23 -22.01 -37.21 25.24
CA VAL A 23 -22.39 -35.99 24.52
C VAL A 23 -21.58 -35.92 23.24
N GLY A 24 -22.23 -36.27 22.12
CA GLY A 24 -21.63 -36.16 20.82
C GLY A 24 -21.13 -34.73 20.71
N LEU A 25 -19.87 -34.57 20.30
CA LEU A 25 -19.19 -33.29 20.15
C LEU A 25 -19.85 -32.39 19.08
N TRP A 26 -21.17 -32.19 19.08
CA TRP A 26 -21.91 -31.52 18.01
C TRP A 26 -23.25 -30.93 18.48
N PRO A 27 -23.75 -29.87 17.81
CA PRO A 27 -23.13 -29.18 16.69
C PRO A 27 -22.37 -27.98 17.23
N LEU A 28 -21.13 -27.80 16.79
CA LEU A 28 -20.53 -26.48 16.83
C LEU A 28 -21.51 -25.55 16.12
N ALA A 29 -22.24 -24.71 16.89
CA ALA A 29 -23.39 -23.97 16.38
C ALA A 29 -23.02 -23.29 15.06
N PRO A 30 -23.88 -23.32 14.02
CA PRO A 30 -23.53 -22.87 12.66
C PRO A 30 -22.97 -21.44 12.58
N GLY A 31 -23.16 -20.61 13.61
CA GLY A 31 -22.53 -19.29 13.75
C GLY A 31 -21.00 -19.29 13.84
N TRP A 32 -20.34 -20.38 14.22
CA TRP A 32 -18.87 -20.45 14.22
C TRP A 32 -18.29 -20.49 12.80
N TRP A 33 -19.01 -21.09 11.86
CA TRP A 33 -18.63 -21.03 10.45
C TRP A 33 -18.68 -19.60 9.92
N LEU A 34 -19.70 -18.82 10.34
CA LEU A 34 -19.77 -17.39 10.01
C LEU A 34 -18.58 -16.63 10.60
N LEU A 35 -18.19 -16.91 11.85
CA LEU A 35 -16.99 -16.33 12.46
C LEU A 35 -15.72 -16.70 11.70
N ILE A 36 -15.54 -17.97 11.32
CA ILE A 36 -14.37 -18.43 10.55
C ILE A 36 -14.32 -17.72 9.20
N ILE A 37 -15.43 -17.67 8.46
CA ILE A 37 -15.52 -16.98 7.17
C ILE A 37 -15.21 -15.49 7.33
N LEU A 38 -15.80 -14.83 8.32
CA LEU A 38 -15.57 -13.42 8.60
C LEU A 38 -14.11 -13.16 8.96
N THR A 39 -13.52 -14.00 9.80
CA THR A 39 -12.12 -13.90 10.22
C THR A 39 -11.19 -14.10 9.03
N LEU A 40 -11.47 -15.09 8.17
CA LEU A 40 -10.70 -15.34 6.97
C LEU A 40 -10.81 -14.18 5.97
N ALA A 41 -12.01 -13.64 5.76
CA ALA A 41 -12.22 -12.47 4.92
C ALA A 41 -11.44 -11.25 5.43
N LEU A 42 -11.45 -11.01 6.74
CA LEU A 42 -10.69 -9.93 7.38
C LEU A 42 -9.19 -10.14 7.22
N LEU A 43 -8.70 -11.37 7.37
CA LEU A 43 -7.30 -11.72 7.19
C LEU A 43 -6.86 -11.47 5.74
N VAL A 44 -7.65 -11.91 4.76
CA VAL A 44 -7.38 -11.68 3.33
C VAL A 44 -7.36 -10.18 3.03
N ALA A 45 -8.34 -9.42 3.53
CA ALA A 45 -8.40 -7.98 3.36
C ALA A 45 -7.16 -7.29 3.98
N ALA A 46 -6.77 -7.68 5.19
CA ALA A 46 -5.59 -7.16 5.87
C ALA A 46 -4.30 -7.46 5.08
N VAL A 47 -4.14 -8.68 4.57
CA VAL A 47 -2.97 -9.06 3.75
C VAL A 47 -2.94 -8.28 2.44
N MET A 48 -4.08 -8.09 1.77
CA MET A 48 -4.16 -7.30 0.54
C MET A 48 -3.80 -5.83 0.79
N LEU A 49 -4.34 -5.22 1.85
CA LEU A 49 -4.03 -3.85 2.27
C LEU A 49 -2.53 -3.71 2.59
N LEU A 50 -1.98 -4.63 3.37
CA LEU A 50 -0.56 -4.61 3.74
C LEU A 50 0.34 -4.73 2.52
N ARG A 51 0.04 -5.65 1.59
CA ARG A 51 0.77 -5.80 0.33
C ARG A 51 0.75 -4.52 -0.51
N GLN A 52 -0.41 -3.86 -0.58
CA GLN A 52 -0.55 -2.61 -1.32
C GLN A 52 0.26 -1.49 -0.68
N LEU A 53 0.24 -1.35 0.64
CA LEU A 53 1.05 -0.39 1.38
C LEU A 53 2.55 -0.63 1.21
N LEU A 54 2.99 -1.89 1.28
CA LEU A 54 4.38 -2.26 1.07
C LEU A 54 4.85 -1.97 -0.36
N LYS A 55 4.02 -2.24 -1.37
CA LYS A 55 4.31 -1.93 -2.78
C LYS A 55 4.52 -0.42 -2.96
N ILE A 56 3.64 0.40 -2.38
CA ILE A 56 3.76 1.86 -2.43
C ILE A 56 5.06 2.34 -1.79
N ARG A 57 5.37 1.84 -0.59
CA ARG A 57 6.60 2.22 0.13
C ARG A 57 7.86 1.83 -0.63
N ARG A 58 7.90 0.62 -1.22
CA ARG A 58 9.04 0.15 -2.03
C ARG A 58 9.29 1.05 -3.23
N LEU A 59 8.24 1.47 -3.91
CA LEU A 59 8.38 2.33 -5.08
C LEU A 59 8.84 3.73 -4.78
N ARG A 60 8.29 4.31 -3.72
CA ARG A 60 8.75 5.61 -3.25
C ARG A 60 10.23 5.56 -2.87
N ARG A 61 10.67 4.49 -2.21
CA ARG A 61 12.10 4.26 -1.92
C ARG A 61 12.94 4.14 -3.18
N GLN A 62 12.46 3.45 -4.21
CA GLN A 62 13.16 3.35 -5.49
C GLN A 62 13.29 4.71 -6.19
N ALA A 63 12.23 5.52 -6.20
CA ALA A 63 12.28 6.87 -6.76
C ALA A 63 13.23 7.79 -5.99
N LEU A 64 13.23 7.72 -4.66
CA LEU A 64 14.18 8.45 -3.82
C LEU A 64 15.63 8.01 -4.05
N ALA A 65 15.87 6.71 -4.15
CA ALA A 65 17.21 6.18 -4.45
C ALA A 65 17.74 6.63 -5.81
N LEU A 66 16.84 6.82 -6.81
CA LEU A 66 17.23 7.40 -8.10
C LEU A 66 17.65 8.87 -7.97
N ILE A 67 16.95 9.65 -7.15
CA ILE A 67 17.29 11.05 -6.87
C ILE A 67 18.62 11.13 -6.10
N ASP A 68 18.81 10.28 -5.08
CA ASP A 68 20.07 10.21 -4.33
C ASP A 68 21.24 9.85 -5.25
N ALA A 69 21.09 8.84 -6.10
CA ALA A 69 22.12 8.48 -7.07
C ALA A 69 22.40 9.59 -8.12
N ALA A 70 21.38 10.37 -8.49
CA ALA A 70 21.55 11.54 -9.35
C ALA A 70 22.36 12.63 -8.64
N ARG A 71 22.13 12.80 -7.34
CA ARG A 71 22.83 13.80 -6.51
C ARG A 71 24.30 13.45 -6.38
N ASP A 72 24.61 12.18 -6.10
CA ASP A 72 25.99 11.70 -6.03
C ASP A 72 26.74 11.95 -7.35
N ARG A 73 26.09 11.73 -8.49
CA ARG A 73 26.67 12.01 -9.82
C ARG A 73 26.91 13.51 -10.05
N TYR A 74 26.00 14.36 -9.60
CA TYR A 74 26.17 15.81 -9.68
C TYR A 74 27.35 16.29 -8.81
N GLU A 75 27.44 15.80 -7.57
CA GLU A 75 28.53 16.15 -6.64
C GLU A 75 29.90 15.64 -7.12
N ALA A 76 29.94 14.52 -7.86
CA ALA A 76 31.14 14.00 -8.51
C ALA A 76 31.61 14.81 -9.73
N GLY A 77 31.00 15.96 -10.03
CA GLY A 77 31.35 16.85 -11.15
C GLY A 77 30.39 16.80 -12.33
N GLY A 78 29.17 16.29 -12.11
CA GLY A 78 28.11 16.25 -13.12
C GLY A 78 27.51 17.62 -13.46
N ASP A 79 26.91 17.73 -14.64
CA ASP A 79 26.21 18.95 -15.09
C ASP A 79 24.82 19.05 -14.43
N ALA A 80 24.43 20.25 -13.99
CA ALA A 80 23.12 20.53 -13.41
C ALA A 80 21.96 20.21 -14.39
N SER A 81 22.22 20.32 -15.71
CA SER A 81 21.24 19.97 -16.73
C SER A 81 20.97 18.45 -16.76
N ASN A 82 22.02 17.63 -16.64
CA ASN A 82 21.88 16.17 -16.55
C ASN A 82 21.13 15.76 -15.28
N TYR A 83 21.45 16.39 -14.15
CA TYR A 83 20.74 16.17 -12.89
C TYR A 83 19.22 16.41 -13.02
N CYS A 84 18.82 17.48 -13.71
CA CYS A 84 17.40 17.76 -13.91
C CYS A 84 16.70 16.79 -14.85
N SER A 85 17.39 16.35 -15.90
CA SER A 85 16.89 15.27 -16.75
C SER A 85 16.65 13.99 -15.94
N GLU A 86 17.59 13.63 -15.06
CA GLU A 86 17.47 12.45 -14.21
C GLU A 86 16.33 12.55 -13.20
N ILE A 87 16.11 13.72 -12.57
CA ILE A 87 14.94 13.96 -11.70
C ILE A 87 13.64 13.81 -12.50
N ASN A 88 13.54 14.44 -13.67
CA ASN A 88 12.34 14.35 -14.51
C ASN A 88 12.05 12.90 -14.88
N GLN A 89 13.08 12.12 -15.23
CA GLN A 89 12.94 10.69 -15.50
C GLN A 89 12.51 9.90 -14.25
N ALA A 90 13.06 10.20 -13.07
CA ALA A 90 12.70 9.52 -11.82
C ALA A 90 11.22 9.77 -11.47
N LEU A 91 10.75 11.02 -11.59
CA LEU A 91 9.36 11.40 -11.36
C LEU A 91 8.42 10.76 -12.38
N LYS A 92 8.76 10.78 -13.68
CA LYS A 92 7.99 10.10 -14.73
C LYS A 92 7.91 8.59 -14.51
N ARG A 93 9.01 7.94 -14.13
CA ARG A 93 9.04 6.50 -13.80
C ARG A 93 8.14 6.18 -12.62
N TYR A 94 8.16 7.02 -11.58
CA TYR A 94 7.27 6.86 -10.43
C TYR A 94 5.79 6.98 -10.82
N TRP A 95 5.43 7.98 -11.63
CA TRP A 95 4.06 8.13 -12.11
C TRP A 95 3.65 6.95 -13.01
N ARG A 96 4.51 6.53 -13.95
CA ARG A 96 4.22 5.46 -14.91
C ARG A 96 3.84 4.13 -14.23
N PHE A 97 4.35 3.88 -13.03
CA PHE A 97 3.97 2.68 -12.31
C PHE A 97 2.51 2.68 -11.82
N TYR A 98 1.94 3.86 -11.57
CA TYR A 98 0.55 4.02 -11.15
C TYR A 98 -0.40 4.31 -12.31
N ASN A 99 0.10 4.88 -13.40
CA ASN A 99 -0.65 5.15 -14.61
C ASN A 99 0.14 4.74 -15.86
N ALA A 100 -0.42 3.86 -16.70
CA ALA A 100 0.23 3.41 -17.93
C ALA A 100 0.05 4.39 -19.11
N ASP A 101 -0.60 5.52 -18.89
CA ASP A 101 -0.89 6.51 -19.92
C ASP A 101 0.38 6.98 -20.65
N PRO A 102 0.50 6.73 -21.97
CA PRO A 102 1.65 7.18 -22.76
C PRO A 102 1.78 8.70 -22.84
N ALA A 103 0.69 9.47 -22.67
CA ALA A 103 0.71 10.93 -22.73
C ALA A 103 1.62 11.56 -21.65
N ILE A 104 1.76 10.89 -20.50
CA ILE A 104 2.62 11.33 -19.41
C ILE A 104 4.11 11.25 -19.80
N VAL A 105 4.48 10.23 -20.57
CA VAL A 105 5.88 10.04 -21.00
C VAL A 105 6.29 11.11 -22.00
N THR A 106 5.39 11.47 -22.91
CA THR A 106 5.58 12.52 -23.93
C THR A 106 5.42 13.94 -23.38
N SER A 107 4.86 14.10 -22.18
CA SER A 107 4.73 15.43 -21.56
C SER A 107 6.09 15.93 -21.10
N ASP A 108 6.49 17.11 -21.56
CA ASP A 108 7.73 17.79 -21.19
C ASP A 108 7.44 19.29 -20.94
N GLY A 109 8.41 19.98 -20.34
CA GLY A 109 8.33 21.42 -20.11
C GLY A 109 7.14 21.81 -19.21
N ASP A 110 6.43 22.86 -19.58
CA ASP A 110 5.34 23.43 -18.76
C ASP A 110 4.14 22.48 -18.62
N ALA A 111 3.87 21.67 -19.65
CA ALA A 111 2.80 20.68 -19.63
C ALA A 111 3.06 19.60 -18.56
N TRP A 112 4.32 19.18 -18.42
CA TRP A 112 4.73 18.24 -17.37
C TRP A 112 4.55 18.83 -15.97
N ILE A 113 4.84 20.12 -15.79
CA ILE A 113 4.74 20.75 -14.47
C ILE A 113 3.30 21.03 -14.07
N ALA A 114 2.46 21.41 -15.03
CA ALA A 114 1.02 21.51 -14.81
C ALA A 114 0.45 20.17 -14.32
N LEU A 115 0.90 19.06 -14.91
CA LEU A 115 0.53 17.71 -14.50
C LEU A 115 1.02 17.37 -13.08
N LEU A 116 2.27 17.66 -12.74
CA LEU A 116 2.82 17.45 -11.40
C LEU A 116 2.05 18.23 -10.32
N ASN A 117 1.77 19.51 -10.58
CA ASN A 117 1.04 20.38 -9.66
C ASN A 117 -0.42 19.96 -9.48
N ARG A 118 -1.08 19.46 -10.54
CA ARG A 118 -2.45 18.93 -10.45
C ARG A 118 -2.58 17.71 -9.54
N GLN A 119 -1.51 16.92 -9.40
CA GLN A 119 -1.55 15.71 -8.56
C GLN A 119 -1.41 16.01 -7.06
N CYS A 120 -0.84 17.16 -6.71
CA CYS A 120 -0.71 17.58 -5.32
C CYS A 120 -1.91 18.45 -4.91
N SER A 121 -2.23 18.47 -3.61
CA SER A 121 -3.21 19.42 -3.06
C SER A 121 -2.67 20.84 -2.97
N SER A 122 -1.34 21.00 -3.05
CA SER A 122 -0.63 22.26 -3.07
C SER A 122 0.23 22.34 -4.33
N ILE A 123 0.36 23.53 -4.89
CA ILE A 123 1.35 23.81 -5.93
C ILE A 123 2.73 23.66 -5.28
N ILE A 124 3.52 22.69 -5.74
CA ILE A 124 4.89 22.44 -5.21
C ILE A 124 5.90 23.13 -6.12
N PHE A 125 5.66 23.09 -7.43
CA PHE A 125 6.50 23.75 -8.42
C PHE A 125 5.93 25.14 -8.72
N HIS A 126 6.38 26.14 -7.98
CA HIS A 126 6.09 27.55 -8.25
C HIS A 126 6.89 28.05 -9.45
N GLU A 127 6.37 29.05 -10.18
CA GLU A 127 6.85 29.63 -11.44
C GLU A 127 8.38 29.54 -11.68
N ARG A 128 9.21 30.02 -10.75
CA ARG A 128 10.68 29.99 -10.92
C ARG A 128 11.31 28.58 -10.82
N ILE A 129 10.74 27.69 -10.01
CA ILE A 129 11.12 26.27 -9.89
C ILE A 129 10.58 25.50 -11.11
N ALA A 130 9.36 25.87 -11.54
CA ALA A 130 8.73 25.31 -12.71
C ALA A 130 9.61 25.55 -13.96
N ASP A 131 9.98 26.80 -14.24
CA ASP A 131 10.86 27.13 -15.35
C ASP A 131 12.19 26.36 -15.32
N SER A 132 12.77 26.21 -14.12
CA SER A 132 14.03 25.49 -13.93
C SER A 132 13.91 24.00 -14.22
N LEU A 133 12.81 23.35 -13.82
CA LEU A 133 12.57 21.92 -14.06
C LEU A 133 12.10 21.66 -15.51
N ALA A 134 11.34 22.58 -16.09
CA ALA A 134 10.82 22.51 -17.45
C ALA A 134 11.94 22.71 -18.49
N GLN A 135 12.80 23.69 -18.28
CA GLN A 135 13.85 24.07 -19.24
C GLN A 135 15.22 23.50 -18.87
N GLY A 136 15.42 23.03 -17.63
CA GLY A 136 16.71 22.50 -17.15
C GLY A 136 17.32 21.38 -17.98
N PRO A 137 16.55 20.41 -18.52
CA PRO A 137 17.11 19.39 -19.41
C PRO A 137 17.59 19.94 -20.77
N TYR A 138 17.11 21.10 -21.19
CA TYR A 138 17.34 21.65 -22.54
C TYR A 138 18.21 22.91 -22.54
N ARG A 139 18.41 23.57 -21.39
CA ARG A 139 19.27 24.73 -21.24
C ARG A 139 20.34 24.47 -20.17
N LYS A 140 21.60 24.68 -20.54
CA LYS A 140 22.71 24.87 -19.58
C LYS A 140 22.53 26.21 -18.87
N ILE A 141 21.62 26.26 -17.90
CA ILE A 141 21.43 27.45 -17.08
C ILE A 141 22.47 27.41 -15.98
N ALA A 142 23.48 28.29 -16.03
CA ALA A 142 24.49 28.41 -14.98
C ALA A 142 23.92 28.79 -13.59
N ARG A 143 22.63 29.17 -13.53
CA ARG A 143 21.88 29.55 -12.32
C ARG A 143 20.84 28.51 -11.90
N LEU A 144 20.95 27.28 -12.35
CA LEU A 144 19.98 26.25 -11.99
C LEU A 144 20.18 25.84 -10.53
N ASN A 145 19.21 26.13 -9.67
CA ASN A 145 19.33 25.84 -8.25
C ASN A 145 18.93 24.36 -7.98
N VAL A 146 19.92 23.48 -8.15
CA VAL A 146 19.84 22.02 -7.96
C VAL A 146 19.20 21.65 -6.62
N GLU A 147 19.52 22.40 -5.56
CA GLU A 147 19.01 22.17 -4.20
C GLU A 147 17.51 22.39 -4.11
N VAL A 148 17.00 23.45 -4.73
CA VAL A 148 15.57 23.76 -4.73
C VAL A 148 14.78 22.72 -5.52
N ILE A 149 15.36 22.20 -6.61
CA ILE A 149 14.74 21.17 -7.44
C ILE A 149 14.72 19.82 -6.71
N ASP A 150 15.81 19.46 -6.04
CA ASP A 150 15.89 18.26 -5.21
C ASP A 150 14.82 18.28 -4.11
N GLN A 151 14.73 19.38 -3.36
CA GLN A 151 13.75 19.55 -2.29
C GLN A 151 12.33 19.46 -2.84
N ALA A 152 12.01 20.16 -3.93
CA ALA A 152 10.70 20.10 -4.56
C ALA A 152 10.34 18.69 -5.05
N ALA A 153 11.29 17.94 -5.63
CA ALA A 153 11.07 16.58 -6.08
C ALA A 153 10.82 15.61 -4.91
N ARG A 154 11.58 15.73 -3.83
CA ARG A 154 11.37 14.96 -2.59
C ARG A 154 10.02 15.29 -1.95
N ASP A 155 9.66 16.57 -1.91
CA ASP A 155 8.38 17.03 -1.39
C ASP A 155 7.21 16.49 -2.20
N TRP A 156 7.33 16.49 -3.53
CA TRP A 156 6.34 15.91 -4.42
C TRP A 156 6.21 14.40 -4.20
N LEU A 157 7.31 13.64 -4.17
CA LEU A 157 7.27 12.20 -3.86
C LEU A 157 6.67 11.91 -2.47
N SER A 158 6.79 12.87 -1.55
CA SER A 158 6.21 12.76 -0.22
C SER A 158 4.70 12.99 -0.20
N LYS A 159 4.26 14.04 -0.88
CA LYS A 159 2.88 14.53 -0.87
C LYS A 159 2.01 13.91 -1.96
N ALA A 160 2.60 13.31 -3.01
CA ALA A 160 1.88 12.73 -4.14
C ALA A 160 1.01 11.54 -3.68
N PRO A 161 -0.32 11.69 -3.65
CA PRO A 161 -1.20 10.64 -3.20
C PRO A 161 -1.34 9.59 -4.31
N VAL A 162 -0.93 8.35 -4.01
CA VAL A 162 -1.03 7.20 -4.92
C VAL A 162 -2.44 7.02 -5.50
N ARG A 163 -3.47 7.40 -4.74
CA ARG A 163 -4.87 7.32 -5.18
C ARG A 163 -5.15 8.24 -6.38
N LYS A 164 -4.62 9.47 -6.38
CA LYS A 164 -4.83 10.42 -7.49
C LYS A 164 -3.99 10.07 -8.73
N LEU A 165 -2.80 9.49 -8.51
CA LEU A 165 -1.98 8.97 -9.61
C LEU A 165 -2.66 7.83 -10.38
N ARG A 166 -3.55 7.06 -9.73
CA ARG A 166 -4.34 6.01 -10.38
C ARG A 166 -5.59 6.56 -11.10
N SER A 167 -6.20 7.63 -10.60
CA SER A 167 -7.45 8.16 -11.14
C SER A 167 -7.28 9.03 -12.38
N SER A 168 -6.06 9.43 -12.73
CA SER A 168 -5.76 10.19 -13.96
C SER A 168 -5.95 9.39 -15.26
N LEU A 169 -6.63 8.23 -15.21
CA LEU A 169 -6.93 7.39 -16.38
C LEU A 169 -8.18 7.86 -17.15
N HIS A 170 -8.94 8.82 -16.59
CA HIS A 170 -10.26 9.23 -17.09
C HIS A 170 -10.41 10.75 -17.28
N ALA A 171 -9.32 11.53 -17.23
CA ALA A 171 -9.36 12.98 -17.36
C ALA A 171 -8.83 13.42 -18.73
#